data_AF-A0A8I5KP93-F1
#
_entry.id   AF-A0A8I5KP93-F1
#
_cell.length_a   1.000
_cell.length_b   1.000
_cell.length_c   1.000
_cell.angle_alpha   90.00
_cell.angle_beta   90.00
_cell.angle_gamma   90.00
#
_symmetry.space_group_name_H-M   'P 1'
#
loop_
_entity.id
_entity.type
_entity.pdbx_description
1 polymer ?
#
loop_
_entity_poly.entity_id
_entity_poly.type
_entity_poly.pdbx_seq_one_letter_code
_entity_poly.pdbx_strand_id
1 'polypeptide(L)'
;MDLLGDQVKLNHPVTHVDQSSDNIIIETLNHEHYECKYVINAIPPTLTAKIHFRPELPAERNQLIQRLPMGAVIKCMMYYKEAFWKKKDYCGCMIIEDEDAPISITLDDTKPDGSLPAIMGFILARKADRLAKLHKEIRKKKICELYAKVLGSQEALHPVHYEEKNWCEEQYSGGCYTAYFPPGIMTQYGRVIRQPVGRIFFAGTETATKWSGYMEGAVEAGERAAREVLNGLGKVTEKDIWVQEPESKDVPAVEITHTFWERNLPSVSGLLKIIGFSTSVTALGFVLYKYKLLPRS
;
A
#
# COMPACT_ATOMS: atom_id res chain seq x y z
N MET A 1 23.14 1.69 -12.59
CA MET A 1 23.66 0.63 -13.48
C MET A 1 25.04 0.16 -13.06
N ASP A 2 25.76 0.86 -12.17
CA ASP A 2 27.18 0.58 -11.90
C ASP A 2 27.47 -0.72 -11.12
N LEU A 3 26.53 -1.22 -10.28
CA LEU A 3 26.75 -2.44 -9.50
C LEU A 3 26.43 -3.75 -10.25
N LEU A 4 25.38 -3.74 -11.08
CA LEU A 4 24.94 -4.93 -11.83
C LEU A 4 25.27 -4.86 -13.32
N GLY A 5 25.75 -3.72 -13.81
CA GLY A 5 26.21 -3.54 -15.19
C GLY A 5 25.21 -4.06 -16.23
N ASP A 6 25.71 -4.95 -17.07
CA ASP A 6 24.98 -5.58 -18.18
C ASP A 6 24.05 -6.73 -17.76
N GLN A 7 24.02 -7.10 -16.48
CA GLN A 7 23.14 -8.16 -15.96
C GLN A 7 21.66 -7.73 -15.97
N VAL A 8 21.38 -6.42 -16.02
CA VAL A 8 20.02 -5.89 -16.11
C VAL A 8 19.62 -5.75 -17.58
N LYS A 9 18.64 -6.56 -18.00
CA LYS A 9 18.12 -6.56 -19.37
C LYS A 9 16.81 -5.76 -19.44
N LEU A 10 16.89 -4.51 -19.90
CA LEU A 10 15.71 -3.64 -20.07
C LEU A 10 14.94 -4.01 -21.34
N ASN A 11 13.62 -3.76 -21.38
CA ASN A 11 12.76 -4.14 -22.51
C ASN A 11 12.72 -5.65 -22.79
N HIS A 12 12.84 -6.47 -21.75
CA HIS A 12 12.71 -7.95 -21.82
C HIS A 12 11.48 -8.44 -21.03
N PRO A 13 10.24 -8.14 -21.44
CA PRO A 13 9.07 -8.71 -20.78
C PRO A 13 9.09 -10.22 -20.90
N VAL A 14 9.10 -10.93 -19.76
CA VAL A 14 9.02 -12.39 -19.74
C VAL A 14 7.62 -12.83 -20.18
N THR A 15 7.55 -13.79 -21.09
CA THR A 15 6.32 -14.35 -21.66
C THR A 15 6.15 -15.83 -21.34
N HIS A 16 7.25 -16.58 -21.16
CA HIS A 16 7.22 -18.01 -20.87
C HIS A 16 8.25 -18.43 -19.83
N VAL A 17 7.90 -19.40 -18.99
CA VAL A 17 8.79 -20.07 -18.03
C VAL A 17 8.55 -21.58 -18.11
N ASP A 18 9.54 -22.32 -18.61
CA ASP A 18 9.53 -23.79 -18.70
C ASP A 18 10.54 -24.38 -17.72
N GLN A 19 10.06 -25.10 -16.70
CA GLN A 19 10.89 -25.81 -15.72
C GLN A 19 10.82 -27.34 -15.87
N SER A 20 10.39 -27.87 -17.02
CA SER A 20 10.25 -29.31 -17.29
C SER A 20 11.58 -30.04 -17.54
N SER A 21 12.65 -29.31 -17.82
CA SER A 21 14.00 -29.85 -18.10
C SER A 21 14.97 -29.66 -16.92
N ASP A 22 16.22 -30.11 -17.06
CA ASP A 22 17.25 -29.95 -16.02
C ASP A 22 17.52 -28.48 -15.65
N ASN A 23 17.37 -27.57 -16.60
CA ASN A 23 17.38 -26.13 -16.36
C ASN A 23 16.01 -25.51 -16.67
N ILE A 24 15.78 -24.31 -16.14
CA ILE A 24 14.61 -23.50 -16.45
C ILE A 24 14.92 -22.65 -17.66
N ILE A 25 14.03 -22.68 -18.65
CA ILE A 25 14.07 -21.84 -19.84
C ILE A 25 13.09 -20.68 -19.66
N ILE A 26 13.59 -19.46 -19.85
CA ILE A 26 12.81 -18.21 -19.85
C ILE A 26 12.78 -17.69 -21.27
N GLU A 27 11.58 -17.38 -21.76
CA GLU A 27 11.38 -16.68 -23.02
C GLU A 27 10.88 -15.27 -22.76
N THR A 28 11.36 -14.33 -23.54
CA THR A 28 10.95 -12.93 -23.50
C THR A 28 10.20 -12.53 -24.77
N LEU A 29 9.44 -11.45 -24.69
CA LEU A 29 8.65 -10.93 -25.81
C LEU A 29 9.50 -10.53 -27.02
N ASN A 30 10.77 -10.17 -26.81
CA ASN A 30 11.74 -9.88 -27.87
C ASN A 30 12.48 -11.12 -28.39
N HIS A 31 11.96 -12.32 -28.14
CA HIS A 31 12.47 -13.61 -28.63
C HIS A 31 13.87 -13.97 -28.13
N GLU A 32 14.24 -13.50 -26.95
CA GLU A 32 15.45 -13.96 -26.28
C GLU A 32 15.14 -15.11 -25.33
N HIS A 33 16.14 -15.97 -25.16
CA HIS A 33 16.08 -17.12 -24.27
C HIS A 33 17.15 -17.03 -23.20
N TYR A 34 16.75 -17.30 -21.96
CA TYR A 34 17.64 -17.38 -20.82
C TYR A 34 17.50 -18.75 -20.17
N GLU A 35 18.63 -19.31 -19.74
CA GLU A 35 18.68 -20.60 -19.05
C GLU A 35 19.22 -20.40 -17.62
N CYS A 36 18.55 -20.99 -16.64
CA CYS A 36 18.90 -20.80 -15.24
C CYS A 36 18.51 -21.99 -14.36
N LYS A 37 19.07 -22.07 -13.15
CA LYS A 37 18.73 -23.12 -12.17
C LYS A 37 17.47 -22.79 -11.37
N TYR A 38 17.24 -21.51 -11.11
CA TYR A 38 16.15 -20.99 -10.28
C TYR A 38 15.67 -19.65 -10.81
N VAL A 39 14.40 -19.34 -10.57
CA VAL A 39 13.78 -18.06 -10.91
C VAL A 39 13.24 -17.41 -9.65
N ILE A 40 13.44 -16.09 -9.52
CA ILE A 40 12.71 -15.26 -8.57
C ILE A 40 11.71 -14.42 -9.36
N ASN A 41 10.42 -14.66 -9.14
CA ASN A 41 9.37 -13.82 -9.67
C ASN A 41 9.11 -12.65 -8.71
N ALA A 42 9.54 -11.44 -9.10
CA ALA A 42 9.49 -10.23 -8.29
C ALA A 42 8.47 -9.18 -8.80
N ILE A 43 7.49 -9.59 -9.60
CA ILE A 43 6.43 -8.71 -10.12
C ILE A 43 5.15 -8.83 -9.26
N PRO A 44 4.23 -7.84 -9.31
CA PRO A 44 2.94 -7.93 -8.63
C PRO A 44 2.21 -9.25 -8.94
N PRO A 45 1.54 -9.90 -7.96
CA PRO A 45 0.95 -11.22 -8.14
C PRO A 45 0.06 -11.36 -9.37
N THR A 46 -0.77 -10.35 -9.66
CA THR A 46 -1.66 -10.38 -10.83
C THR A 46 -0.93 -10.35 -12.17
N LEU A 47 0.25 -9.72 -12.25
CA LEU A 47 1.03 -9.69 -13.48
C LEU A 47 1.70 -11.04 -13.80
N THR A 48 1.75 -11.96 -12.84
CA THR A 48 2.14 -13.35 -13.10
C THR A 48 1.22 -14.02 -14.12
N ALA A 49 -0.03 -13.56 -14.24
CA ALA A 49 -0.97 -14.06 -15.26
C ALA A 49 -0.56 -13.72 -16.70
N LYS A 50 0.43 -12.85 -16.91
CA LYS A 50 0.98 -12.52 -18.24
C LYS A 50 2.05 -13.50 -18.71
N ILE A 51 2.46 -14.43 -17.86
CA ILE A 51 3.50 -15.41 -18.12
C ILE A 51 2.84 -16.78 -18.29
N HIS A 52 3.19 -17.48 -19.37
CA HIS A 52 2.82 -18.87 -19.57
C HIS A 52 3.81 -19.78 -18.84
N PHE A 53 3.32 -20.78 -18.11
CA PHE A 53 4.15 -21.70 -17.33
C PHE A 53 4.05 -23.12 -17.86
N ARG A 54 5.18 -23.83 -17.89
CA ARG A 54 5.27 -25.26 -18.17
C ARG A 54 6.14 -25.98 -17.11
N PRO A 55 5.63 -27.00 -16.41
CA PRO A 55 4.21 -27.38 -16.28
C PRO A 55 3.37 -26.23 -15.71
N GLU A 56 2.04 -26.38 -15.78
CA GLU A 56 1.10 -25.37 -15.32
C GLU A 56 1.27 -25.05 -13.83
N LEU A 57 0.94 -23.81 -13.43
CA LEU A 57 0.91 -23.45 -12.02
C LEU A 57 -0.14 -24.28 -11.25
N PRO A 58 0.12 -24.64 -9.98
CA PRO A 58 -0.87 -25.30 -9.13
C PRO A 58 -2.18 -24.51 -9.09
N ALA A 59 -3.31 -25.22 -9.01
CA ALA A 59 -4.64 -24.64 -9.11
C ALA A 59 -4.86 -23.45 -8.15
N GLU A 60 -4.40 -23.55 -6.90
CA GLU A 60 -4.53 -22.46 -5.92
C GLU A 60 -3.80 -21.19 -6.34
N ARG A 61 -2.58 -21.32 -6.91
CA ARG A 61 -1.83 -20.17 -7.41
C ARG A 61 -2.47 -19.59 -8.66
N ASN A 62 -2.93 -20.45 -9.57
CA ASN A 62 -3.66 -20.00 -10.77
C ASN A 62 -4.93 -19.20 -10.40
N GLN A 63 -5.63 -19.59 -9.32
CA GLN A 63 -6.77 -18.83 -8.81
C GLN A 63 -6.37 -17.54 -8.07
N LEU A 64 -5.27 -17.55 -7.30
CA LEU A 64 -4.75 -16.39 -6.57
C LEU A 64 -4.42 -15.23 -7.52
N ILE A 65 -3.64 -15.47 -8.58
CA ILE A 65 -3.16 -14.40 -9.48
C ILE A 65 -4.28 -13.70 -10.26
N GLN A 66 -5.48 -14.30 -10.30
CA GLN A 66 -6.69 -13.70 -10.89
C GLN A 66 -7.54 -12.90 -9.89
N ARG A 67 -7.19 -12.90 -8.60
CA ARG A 67 -8.02 -12.37 -7.50
C ARG A 67 -7.36 -11.31 -6.64
N LEU A 68 -6.15 -10.87 -7.01
CA LEU A 68 -5.37 -9.83 -6.32
C LEU A 68 -5.20 -8.59 -7.22
N PRO A 69 -6.26 -7.80 -7.43
CA PRO A 69 -6.14 -6.55 -8.17
C PRO A 69 -5.26 -5.54 -7.43
N MET A 70 -4.66 -4.63 -8.19
CA MET A 70 -3.93 -3.48 -7.66
C MET A 70 -4.89 -2.34 -7.28
N GLY A 71 -4.46 -1.50 -6.34
CA GLY A 71 -5.15 -0.24 -6.04
C GLY A 71 -5.17 0.75 -7.21
N ALA A 72 -6.09 1.73 -7.15
CA ALA A 72 -6.22 2.79 -8.15
C ALA A 72 -5.83 4.15 -7.54
N VAL A 73 -4.85 4.82 -8.13
CA VAL A 73 -4.37 6.13 -7.67
C VAL A 73 -3.79 6.97 -8.81
N ILE A 74 -4.09 8.27 -8.78
CA ILE A 74 -3.35 9.29 -9.54
C ILE A 74 -2.59 10.15 -8.53
N LYS A 75 -1.25 10.16 -8.64
CA LYS A 75 -0.40 11.04 -7.82
C LYS A 75 -0.25 12.36 -8.55
N CYS A 76 -0.55 13.46 -7.88
CA CYS A 76 -0.57 14.81 -8.44
C CYS A 76 0.43 15.69 -7.68
N MET A 77 1.25 16.46 -8.38
CA MET A 77 2.22 17.40 -7.80
C MET A 77 1.95 18.79 -8.36
N MET A 78 1.55 19.71 -7.48
CA MET A 78 1.24 21.09 -7.83
C MET A 78 2.36 22.01 -7.34
N TYR A 79 3.06 22.67 -8.26
CA TYR A 79 4.19 23.54 -7.92
C TYR A 79 3.76 25.01 -7.86
N TYR A 80 4.34 25.75 -6.93
CA TYR A 80 4.09 27.16 -6.70
C TYR A 80 5.38 27.96 -6.65
N LYS A 81 5.26 29.28 -6.81
CA LYS A 81 6.40 30.19 -6.68
C LYS A 81 6.98 30.17 -5.26
N GLU A 82 6.12 30.05 -4.25
CA GLU A 82 6.47 30.06 -2.83
C GLU A 82 5.63 29.01 -2.10
N ALA A 83 6.14 28.49 -0.98
CA ALA A 83 5.39 27.63 -0.07
C ALA A 83 4.42 28.48 0.78
N PHE A 84 3.48 29.15 0.11
CA PHE A 84 2.62 30.18 0.70
C PHE A 84 1.78 29.66 1.88
N TRP A 85 1.46 28.36 1.92
CA TRP A 85 0.77 27.73 3.04
C TRP A 85 1.53 27.87 4.37
N LYS A 86 2.87 27.88 4.34
CA LYS A 86 3.70 28.05 5.55
C LYS A 86 3.53 29.42 6.19
N LYS A 87 3.24 30.46 5.40
CA LYS A 87 2.96 31.83 5.91
C LYS A 87 1.66 31.90 6.72
N LYS A 88 0.80 30.89 6.57
CA LYS A 88 -0.46 30.72 7.31
C LYS A 88 -0.35 29.69 8.44
N ASP A 89 0.87 29.30 8.81
CA ASP A 89 1.14 28.28 9.83
C ASP A 89 0.60 26.88 9.44
N TYR A 90 0.47 26.60 8.14
CA TYR A 90 0.14 25.27 7.63
C TYR A 90 1.39 24.54 7.14
N CYS A 91 1.49 23.24 7.48
CA CYS A 91 2.59 22.38 7.05
C CYS A 91 2.38 21.74 5.66
N GLY A 92 1.24 21.96 5.01
CA GLY A 92 0.89 21.37 3.70
C GLY A 92 0.22 19.99 3.77
N CYS A 93 0.08 19.41 4.96
CA CYS A 93 -0.76 18.24 5.19
C CYS A 93 -2.23 18.66 5.26
N MET A 94 -3.07 18.08 4.38
CA MET A 94 -4.51 18.29 4.39
C MET A 94 -5.19 16.93 4.34
N ILE A 95 -6.17 16.70 5.23
CA ILE A 95 -7.10 15.57 5.17
C ILE A 95 -8.46 16.15 4.76
N ILE A 96 -8.98 15.71 3.63
CA ILE A 96 -10.14 16.30 2.96
C ILE A 96 -11.23 15.23 2.84
N GLU A 97 -12.22 15.33 3.72
CA GLU A 97 -13.39 14.45 3.76
C GLU A 97 -14.55 15.06 2.98
N ASP A 98 -14.43 15.06 1.66
CA ASP A 98 -15.46 15.51 0.73
C ASP A 98 -15.49 14.56 -0.48
N GLU A 99 -16.66 14.01 -0.80
CA GLU A 99 -16.83 13.05 -1.91
C GLU A 99 -16.61 13.72 -3.28
N ASP A 100 -16.90 15.02 -3.37
CA ASP A 100 -16.74 15.82 -4.59
C ASP A 100 -15.32 16.37 -4.73
N ALA A 101 -14.55 16.43 -3.65
CA ALA A 101 -13.15 16.85 -3.72
C ALA A 101 -12.30 15.84 -4.51
N PRO A 102 -11.49 16.29 -5.50
CA PRO A 102 -10.62 15.39 -6.26
C PRO A 102 -9.53 14.72 -5.42
N ILE A 103 -9.01 15.43 -4.40
CA ILE A 103 -7.91 14.98 -3.54
C ILE A 103 -8.45 14.75 -2.12
N SER A 104 -8.04 13.64 -1.51
CA SER A 104 -8.40 13.30 -0.12
C SER A 104 -7.28 13.54 0.89
N ILE A 105 -6.02 13.47 0.45
CA ILE A 105 -4.86 13.69 1.31
C ILE A 105 -3.76 14.40 0.54
N THR A 106 -3.06 15.32 1.21
CA THR A 106 -1.87 16.00 0.68
C THR A 106 -0.71 15.97 1.65
N LEU A 107 0.50 16.20 1.12
CA LEU A 107 1.70 16.52 1.88
C LEU A 107 2.48 17.62 1.14
N ASP A 108 3.29 18.37 1.89
CA ASP A 108 4.30 19.26 1.31
C ASP A 108 5.39 18.44 0.62
N ASP A 109 5.68 18.77 -0.65
CA ASP A 109 6.73 18.15 -1.48
C ASP A 109 7.81 19.16 -1.89
N THR A 110 7.87 20.29 -1.19
CA THR A 110 8.96 21.27 -1.27
C THR A 110 10.28 20.58 -0.97
N LYS A 111 11.32 20.87 -1.75
CA LYS A 111 12.63 20.25 -1.55
C LYS A 111 13.26 20.71 -0.22
N PRO A 112 14.17 19.91 0.39
CA PRO A 112 14.74 20.23 1.70
C PRO A 112 15.49 21.56 1.76
N ASP A 113 16.05 22.02 0.64
CA ASP A 113 16.71 23.32 0.49
C ASP A 113 15.72 24.49 0.32
N GLY A 114 14.41 24.23 0.39
CA GLY A 114 13.35 25.20 0.17
C GLY A 114 13.02 25.46 -1.30
N SER A 115 13.74 24.84 -2.24
CA SER A 115 13.48 24.99 -3.67
C SER A 115 12.23 24.20 -4.09
N LEU A 116 11.68 24.59 -5.26
CA LEU A 116 10.52 23.94 -5.88
C LEU A 116 9.33 23.71 -4.91
N PRO A 117 8.73 24.78 -4.35
CA PRO A 117 7.56 24.64 -3.47
C PRO A 117 6.45 23.85 -4.14
N ALA A 118 6.00 22.77 -3.51
CA ALA A 118 4.99 21.91 -4.10
C ALA A 118 4.05 21.28 -3.07
N ILE A 119 2.81 21.05 -3.47
CA ILE A 119 1.85 20.22 -2.74
C ILE A 119 1.64 18.95 -3.55
N MET A 120 1.96 17.80 -2.95
CA MET A 120 1.62 16.49 -3.48
C MET A 120 0.24 16.08 -2.95
N GLY A 121 -0.60 15.54 -3.81
CA GLY A 121 -1.91 15.00 -3.44
C GLY A 121 -2.25 13.72 -4.18
N PHE A 122 -3.12 12.91 -3.58
CA PHE A 122 -3.61 11.67 -4.19
C PHE A 122 -5.10 11.74 -4.56
N ILE A 123 -5.39 11.42 -5.81
CA ILE A 123 -6.73 11.06 -6.26
C ILE A 123 -6.88 9.55 -6.01
N LEU A 124 -7.76 9.16 -5.07
CA LEU A 124 -7.81 7.79 -4.55
C LEU A 124 -9.00 6.97 -5.08
N ALA A 125 -8.76 5.68 -5.29
CA ALA A 125 -9.78 4.65 -5.51
C ALA A 125 -10.77 5.02 -6.63
N ARG A 126 -12.08 5.04 -6.34
CA ARG A 126 -13.13 5.34 -7.35
C ARG A 126 -12.97 6.72 -7.98
N LYS A 127 -12.37 7.68 -7.25
CA LYS A 127 -12.10 9.02 -7.80
C LYS A 127 -11.03 8.94 -8.89
N ALA A 128 -10.07 8.01 -8.80
CA ALA A 128 -9.05 7.82 -9.83
C ALA A 128 -9.69 7.37 -11.15
N ASP A 129 -10.58 6.38 -11.13
CA ASP A 129 -11.33 5.97 -12.34
C ASP A 129 -12.20 7.10 -12.90
N ARG A 130 -12.98 7.76 -12.04
CA ARG A 130 -13.88 8.84 -12.45
C ARG A 130 -13.12 10.01 -13.08
N LEU A 131 -12.02 10.43 -12.46
CA LEU A 131 -11.27 11.61 -12.87
C LEU A 131 -10.21 11.31 -13.94
N ALA A 132 -9.81 10.06 -14.15
CA ALA A 132 -8.95 9.66 -15.27
C ALA A 132 -9.57 10.01 -16.63
N LYS A 133 -10.91 10.00 -16.72
CA LYS A 133 -11.69 10.34 -17.93
C LYS A 133 -11.63 11.82 -18.31
N LEU A 134 -11.12 12.68 -17.42
CA LEU A 134 -10.96 14.11 -17.69
C LEU A 134 -9.60 14.42 -18.34
N HIS A 135 -9.48 15.58 -18.97
CA HIS A 135 -8.19 16.09 -19.42
C HIS A 135 -7.33 16.56 -18.23
N LYS A 136 -6.00 16.44 -18.33
CA LYS A 136 -5.01 16.86 -17.30
C LYS A 136 -5.30 18.26 -16.76
N GLU A 137 -5.54 19.23 -17.66
CA GLU A 137 -5.84 20.62 -17.27
C GLU A 137 -7.16 20.79 -16.49
N ILE A 138 -8.16 19.93 -16.74
CA ILE A 138 -9.42 19.98 -15.98
C ILE A 138 -9.19 19.44 -14.56
N ARG A 139 -8.40 18.36 -14.40
CA ARG A 139 -7.98 17.87 -13.09
C ARG A 139 -7.20 18.93 -12.34
N LYS A 140 -6.18 19.51 -12.98
CA LYS A 140 -5.38 20.63 -12.43
C LYS A 140 -6.25 21.75 -11.88
N LYS A 141 -7.20 22.25 -12.69
CA LYS A 141 -8.12 23.32 -12.28
C LYS A 141 -8.93 22.95 -11.03
N LYS A 142 -9.53 21.75 -11.02
CA LYS A 142 -10.31 21.26 -9.87
C LYS A 142 -9.45 21.15 -8.60
N ILE A 143 -8.19 20.73 -8.74
CA ILE A 143 -7.24 20.63 -7.62
C ILE A 143 -6.88 22.02 -7.10
N CYS A 144 -6.60 22.99 -7.99
CA CYS A 144 -6.36 24.38 -7.61
C CYS A 144 -7.54 24.99 -6.85
N GLU A 145 -8.76 24.83 -7.36
CA GLU A 145 -9.99 25.31 -6.72
C GLU A 145 -10.18 24.68 -5.33
N LEU A 146 -9.92 23.38 -5.21
CA LEU A 146 -9.95 22.67 -3.93
C LEU A 146 -8.92 23.25 -2.95
N TYR A 147 -7.66 23.38 -3.38
CA TYR A 147 -6.59 23.87 -2.51
C TYR A 147 -6.83 25.33 -2.11
N ALA A 148 -7.37 26.16 -2.99
CA ALA A 148 -7.74 27.54 -2.68
C ALA A 148 -8.82 27.61 -1.60
N LYS A 149 -9.83 26.73 -1.69
CA LYS A 149 -10.89 26.60 -0.67
C LYS A 149 -10.32 26.13 0.66
N VAL A 150 -9.56 25.04 0.68
CA VAL A 150 -9.06 24.42 1.92
C VAL A 150 -8.03 25.30 2.63
N LEU A 151 -7.10 25.90 1.88
CA LEU A 151 -6.08 26.80 2.45
C LEU A 151 -6.59 28.23 2.66
N GLY A 152 -7.81 28.54 2.19
CA GLY A 152 -8.37 29.90 2.15
C GLY A 152 -7.43 30.89 1.46
N SER A 153 -6.76 30.50 0.38
CA SER A 153 -5.77 31.34 -0.33
C SER A 153 -5.95 31.28 -1.84
N GLN A 154 -6.06 32.45 -2.47
CA GLN A 154 -6.13 32.57 -3.93
C GLN A 154 -4.79 32.22 -4.60
N GLU A 155 -3.67 32.23 -3.87
CA GLU A 155 -2.36 31.82 -4.39
C GLU A 155 -2.37 30.38 -4.91
N ALA A 156 -3.21 29.51 -4.34
CA ALA A 156 -3.42 28.14 -4.79
C ALA A 156 -4.02 28.02 -6.21
N LEU A 157 -4.64 29.09 -6.72
CA LEU A 157 -5.16 29.16 -8.09
C LEU A 157 -4.07 29.41 -9.15
N HIS A 158 -2.85 29.72 -8.72
CA HIS A 158 -1.77 30.16 -9.59
C HIS A 158 -0.54 29.24 -9.50
N PRO A 159 -0.68 27.93 -9.82
CA PRO A 159 0.47 27.05 -9.88
C PRO A 159 1.39 27.43 -11.04
N VAL A 160 2.70 27.32 -10.81
CA VAL A 160 3.72 27.57 -11.84
C VAL A 160 4.01 26.32 -12.67
N HIS A 161 3.73 25.13 -12.15
CA HIS A 161 3.89 23.85 -12.85
C HIS A 161 2.95 22.78 -12.28
N TYR A 162 2.65 21.76 -13.08
CA TYR A 162 1.79 20.64 -12.66
C TYR A 162 2.22 19.32 -13.30
N GLU A 163 2.46 18.31 -12.46
CA GLU A 163 2.69 16.94 -12.88
C GLU A 163 1.70 15.97 -12.26
N GLU A 164 1.40 14.90 -12.98
CA GLU A 164 0.62 13.79 -12.46
C GLU A 164 1.03 12.47 -13.09
N LYS A 165 0.83 11.38 -12.35
CA LYS A 165 0.90 10.02 -12.89
C LYS A 165 -0.32 9.22 -12.47
N ASN A 166 -1.08 8.76 -13.47
CA ASN A 166 -2.10 7.74 -13.29
C ASN A 166 -1.43 6.36 -13.34
N TRP A 167 -1.42 5.65 -12.21
CA TRP A 167 -0.80 4.32 -12.12
C TRP A 167 -1.69 3.20 -12.68
N CYS A 168 -2.98 3.48 -12.90
CA CYS A 168 -3.93 2.50 -13.45
C CYS A 168 -3.65 2.18 -14.93
N GLU A 169 -2.89 3.04 -15.62
CA GLU A 169 -2.53 2.88 -17.03
C GLU A 169 -1.26 2.05 -17.23
N GLU A 170 -0.53 1.72 -16.16
CA GLU A 170 0.77 1.07 -16.25
C GLU A 170 0.62 -0.44 -16.49
N GLN A 171 0.87 -0.87 -17.72
CA GLN A 171 0.81 -2.28 -18.13
C GLN A 171 1.66 -3.20 -17.24
N TYR A 172 2.82 -2.73 -16.77
CA TYR A 172 3.77 -3.50 -15.97
C TYR A 172 3.68 -3.21 -14.46
N SER A 173 2.61 -2.56 -14.00
CA SER A 173 2.28 -2.41 -12.58
C SER A 173 0.86 -2.85 -12.26
N GLY A 174 -0.11 -2.53 -13.13
CA GLY A 174 -1.55 -2.82 -12.95
C GLY A 174 -2.29 -1.82 -12.05
N GLY A 175 -1.56 -0.97 -11.33
CA GLY A 175 -2.09 0.02 -10.38
C GLY A 175 -1.09 0.33 -9.27
N CYS A 176 -1.52 1.07 -8.25
CA CYS A 176 -0.73 1.40 -7.06
C CYS A 176 -1.62 1.63 -5.82
N TYR A 177 -1.07 1.53 -4.60
CA TYR A 177 0.33 1.22 -4.28
C TYR A 177 0.67 -0.26 -4.44
N THR A 178 -0.26 -1.13 -4.06
CA THR A 178 -0.04 -2.57 -3.92
C THR A 178 -1.32 -3.34 -4.26
N ALA A 179 -1.22 -4.66 -4.34
CA ALA A 179 -2.37 -5.54 -4.45
C ALA A 179 -3.21 -5.50 -3.16
N TYR A 180 -4.54 -5.54 -3.30
CA TYR A 180 -5.44 -5.72 -2.17
C TYR A 180 -6.20 -7.04 -2.27
N PHE A 181 -6.65 -7.54 -1.12
CA PHE A 181 -7.43 -8.77 -1.03
C PHE A 181 -8.92 -8.45 -0.94
N PRO A 182 -9.73 -8.82 -1.95
CA PRO A 182 -11.17 -8.82 -1.83
C PRO A 182 -11.66 -9.77 -0.70
N PRO A 183 -12.93 -9.66 -0.28
CA PRO A 183 -13.50 -10.51 0.76
C PRO A 183 -13.27 -12.01 0.50
N GLY A 184 -12.78 -12.71 1.53
CA GLY A 184 -12.52 -14.16 1.50
C GLY A 184 -11.22 -14.58 0.82
N ILE A 185 -10.53 -13.72 0.06
CA ILE A 185 -9.36 -14.14 -0.73
C ILE A 185 -8.16 -14.45 0.16
N MET A 186 -7.92 -13.67 1.21
CA MET A 186 -6.77 -13.86 2.11
C MET A 186 -6.81 -15.22 2.81
N THR A 187 -7.98 -15.64 3.29
CA THR A 187 -8.10 -16.92 4.02
C THR A 187 -8.07 -18.13 3.09
N GLN A 188 -8.57 -17.99 1.86
CA GLN A 188 -8.59 -19.08 0.89
C GLN A 188 -7.24 -19.28 0.19
N TYR A 189 -6.54 -18.19 -0.15
CA TYR A 189 -5.35 -18.25 -1.00
C TYR A 189 -4.10 -17.57 -0.41
N GLY A 190 -4.21 -16.83 0.71
CA GLY A 190 -3.09 -16.07 1.26
C GLY A 190 -1.86 -16.92 1.60
N ARG A 191 -2.07 -18.19 1.98
CA ARG A 191 -0.97 -19.14 2.28
C ARG A 191 -0.03 -19.38 1.09
N VAL A 192 -0.54 -19.28 -0.14
CA VAL A 192 0.26 -19.57 -1.34
C VAL A 192 0.95 -18.34 -1.91
N ILE A 193 0.74 -17.13 -1.37
CA ILE A 193 1.28 -15.88 -1.95
C ILE A 193 2.78 -15.95 -2.22
N ARG A 194 3.54 -16.56 -1.30
CA ARG A 194 5.00 -16.74 -1.37
C ARG A 194 5.45 -18.19 -1.42
N GLN A 195 4.53 -19.15 -1.54
CA GLN A 195 4.89 -20.56 -1.64
C GLN A 195 5.61 -20.83 -2.96
N PRO A 196 6.82 -21.43 -2.95
CA PRO A 196 7.54 -21.77 -4.18
C PRO A 196 6.75 -22.75 -5.06
N VAL A 197 6.94 -22.66 -6.38
CA VAL A 197 6.40 -23.61 -7.36
C VAL A 197 7.58 -24.27 -8.07
N GLY A 198 7.98 -25.45 -7.58
CA GLY A 198 9.19 -26.10 -8.05
C GLY A 198 10.41 -25.22 -7.77
N ARG A 199 11.05 -24.73 -8.82
CA ARG A 199 12.27 -23.90 -8.74
C ARG A 199 11.99 -22.40 -8.93
N ILE A 200 10.72 -22.00 -8.84
CA ILE A 200 10.26 -20.61 -8.92
C ILE A 200 9.92 -20.12 -7.51
N PHE A 201 10.67 -19.12 -7.04
CA PHE A 201 10.46 -18.42 -5.77
C PHE A 201 9.79 -17.07 -6.01
N PHE A 202 9.10 -16.53 -5.00
CA PHE A 202 8.28 -15.33 -5.16
C PHE A 202 8.76 -14.21 -4.23
N ALA A 203 9.19 -13.10 -4.83
CA ALA A 203 9.50 -11.85 -4.17
C ALA A 203 8.37 -10.83 -4.44
N GLY A 204 8.70 -9.55 -4.47
CA GLY A 204 7.72 -8.46 -4.58
C GLY A 204 7.12 -8.14 -3.22
N THR A 205 6.79 -6.86 -3.01
CA THR A 205 6.39 -6.34 -1.70
C THR A 205 5.15 -7.03 -1.12
N GLU A 206 4.27 -7.56 -1.98
CA GLU A 206 3.09 -8.34 -1.62
C GLU A 206 3.40 -9.64 -0.87
N THR A 207 4.64 -10.13 -0.97
CA THR A 207 5.07 -11.38 -0.30
C THR A 207 5.75 -11.15 1.05
N ALA A 208 6.00 -9.89 1.43
CA ALA A 208 6.60 -9.52 2.71
C ALA A 208 5.67 -9.80 3.90
N THR A 209 6.25 -9.85 5.10
CA THR A 209 5.56 -10.04 6.37
C THR A 209 5.52 -8.75 7.19
N LYS A 210 6.46 -7.83 6.98
CA LYS A 210 6.42 -6.46 7.52
C LYS A 210 6.39 -5.47 6.36
N TRP A 211 5.59 -4.41 6.53
CA TRP A 211 5.48 -3.31 5.55
C TRP A 211 5.20 -3.75 4.11
N SER A 212 4.42 -4.84 3.94
CA SER A 212 3.93 -5.26 2.63
C SER A 212 3.16 -4.13 1.94
N GLY A 213 3.49 -3.88 0.68
CA GLY A 213 2.99 -2.75 -0.11
C GLY A 213 3.90 -1.52 -0.14
N TYR A 214 5.02 -1.54 0.57
CA TYR A 214 6.02 -0.47 0.59
C TYR A 214 7.36 -0.92 -0.03
N MET A 215 8.26 0.03 -0.24
CA MET A 215 9.64 -0.25 -0.65
C MET A 215 10.35 -1.17 0.36
N GLU A 216 10.09 -0.98 1.66
CA GLU A 216 10.61 -1.85 2.74
C GLU A 216 10.23 -3.32 2.53
N GLY A 217 8.95 -3.60 2.29
CA GLY A 217 8.49 -4.95 1.97
C GLY A 217 9.10 -5.50 0.68
N ALA A 218 9.43 -4.65 -0.30
CA ALA A 218 10.11 -5.10 -1.52
C ALA A 218 11.54 -5.59 -1.23
N VAL A 219 12.27 -4.91 -0.34
CA VAL A 219 13.60 -5.32 0.13
C VAL A 219 13.49 -6.63 0.92
N GLU A 220 12.62 -6.69 1.95
CA GLU A 220 12.42 -7.90 2.77
C GLU A 220 12.14 -9.12 1.89
N ALA A 221 11.19 -8.99 0.96
CA ALA A 221 10.77 -10.07 0.08
C ALA A 221 11.86 -10.47 -0.93
N GLY A 222 12.57 -9.51 -1.50
CA GLY A 222 13.64 -9.75 -2.47
C GLY A 222 14.80 -10.53 -1.86
N GLU A 223 15.27 -10.07 -0.71
CA GLU A 223 16.36 -10.75 -0.01
C GLU A 223 15.95 -12.13 0.52
N ARG A 224 14.73 -12.25 1.08
CA ARG A 224 14.22 -13.55 1.54
C ARG A 224 14.12 -14.54 0.39
N ALA A 225 13.59 -14.14 -0.78
CA ALA A 225 13.55 -15.01 -1.96
C ALA A 225 14.94 -15.42 -2.45
N ALA A 226 15.92 -14.50 -2.41
CA ALA A 226 17.30 -14.81 -2.74
C ALA A 226 17.91 -15.83 -1.76
N ARG A 227 17.64 -15.69 -0.46
CA ARG A 227 18.09 -16.65 0.57
C ARG A 227 17.40 -18.02 0.45
N GLU A 228 16.13 -18.07 0.02
CA GLU A 228 15.45 -19.32 -0.31
C GLU A 228 16.15 -20.04 -1.48
N VAL A 229 16.56 -19.31 -2.54
CA VAL A 229 17.36 -19.87 -3.64
C VAL A 229 18.73 -20.34 -3.15
N LEU A 230 19.41 -19.57 -2.30
CA LEU A 230 20.70 -19.96 -1.71
C LEU A 230 20.58 -21.20 -0.82
N ASN A 231 19.48 -21.37 -0.09
CA ASN A 231 19.18 -22.58 0.66
C ASN A 231 18.98 -23.79 -0.27
N GLY A 232 18.23 -23.63 -1.37
CA GLY A 232 18.12 -24.65 -2.41
C GLY A 232 19.45 -25.06 -3.04
N LEU A 233 20.42 -24.15 -3.06
CA LEU A 233 21.81 -24.39 -3.49
C LEU A 233 22.73 -24.93 -2.38
N GLY A 234 22.22 -25.15 -1.16
CA GLY A 234 23.01 -25.61 -0.01
C GLY A 234 23.98 -24.57 0.57
N LYS A 235 23.80 -23.28 0.27
CA LYS A 235 24.67 -22.18 0.70
C LYS A 235 24.21 -21.48 1.98
N VAL A 236 22.93 -21.61 2.33
CA VAL A 236 22.28 -20.97 3.48
C VAL A 236 21.42 -22.02 4.19
N THR A 237 21.38 -22.02 5.52
CA THR A 237 20.53 -22.95 6.27
C THR A 237 19.09 -22.44 6.35
N GLU A 238 18.11 -23.32 6.58
CA GLU A 238 16.68 -22.93 6.58
C GLU A 238 16.37 -21.82 7.59
N LYS A 239 16.97 -21.88 8.78
CA LYS A 239 16.81 -20.87 9.84
C LYS A 239 17.34 -19.48 9.45
N ASP A 240 18.22 -19.40 8.46
CA ASP A 240 18.88 -18.16 8.04
C ASP A 240 18.17 -17.53 6.82
N ILE A 241 17.05 -18.10 6.36
CA ILE A 241 16.24 -17.53 5.26
C ILE A 241 15.57 -16.23 5.69
N TRP A 242 15.03 -16.22 6.91
CA TRP A 242 14.37 -15.06 7.52
C TRP A 242 15.34 -14.39 8.47
N VAL A 243 15.78 -13.18 8.11
CA VAL A 243 16.75 -12.41 8.89
C VAL A 243 16.06 -11.17 9.44
N GLN A 244 16.31 -10.89 10.71
CA GLN A 244 15.83 -9.66 11.34
C GLN A 244 16.82 -8.53 11.04
N GLU A 245 16.33 -7.46 10.42
CA GLU A 245 17.12 -6.27 10.14
C GLU A 245 17.43 -5.52 11.45
N PRO A 246 18.68 -5.08 11.68
CA PRO A 246 19.03 -4.17 12.77
C PRO A 246 18.30 -2.83 12.63
N GLU A 247 18.00 -2.19 13.76
CA GLU A 247 17.35 -0.88 13.74
C GLU A 247 18.28 0.19 13.13
N SER A 248 17.70 1.05 12.29
CA SER A 248 18.42 2.19 11.70
C SER A 248 18.83 3.19 12.79
N LYS A 249 20.11 3.59 12.77
CA LYS A 249 20.62 4.63 13.68
C LYS A 249 20.24 6.04 13.22
N ASP A 250 19.99 6.21 11.93
CA ASP A 250 19.66 7.51 11.32
C ASP A 250 18.17 7.84 11.44
N VAL A 251 17.31 6.81 11.49
CA VAL A 251 15.86 6.94 11.63
C VAL A 251 15.37 5.98 12.72
N PRO A 252 15.66 6.25 14.02
CA PRO A 252 15.22 5.40 15.12
C PRO A 252 13.69 5.44 15.28
N ALA A 253 13.10 4.31 15.67
CA ALA A 253 11.68 4.25 15.93
C ALA A 253 11.34 4.86 17.30
N VAL A 254 10.20 5.55 17.37
CA VAL A 254 9.61 6.00 18.63
C VAL A 254 8.46 5.05 18.99
N GLU A 255 8.40 4.63 20.26
CA GLU A 255 7.35 3.74 20.74
C GLU A 255 5.96 4.38 20.59
N ILE A 256 5.00 3.59 20.09
CA ILE A 256 3.59 4.00 20.05
C ILE A 256 2.99 3.76 21.43
N THR A 257 2.78 4.85 22.19
CA THR A 257 2.21 4.79 23.54
C THR A 257 0.76 5.24 23.57
N HIS A 258 -0.01 4.70 24.52
CA HIS A 258 -1.39 5.13 24.78
C HIS A 258 -1.52 5.74 26.18
N THR A 259 -2.44 6.70 26.34
CA THR A 259 -2.83 7.23 27.64
C THR A 259 -3.74 6.26 28.39
N PHE A 260 -3.92 6.48 29.69
CA PHE A 260 -4.93 5.75 30.47
C PHE A 260 -6.33 5.91 29.86
N TRP A 261 -6.70 7.12 29.43
CA TRP A 261 -8.04 7.39 28.93
C TRP A 261 -8.31 6.77 27.56
N GLU A 262 -7.33 6.78 26.65
CA GLU A 262 -7.45 6.11 25.35
C GLU A 262 -7.74 4.61 25.48
N ARG A 263 -7.19 3.95 26.52
CA ARG A 263 -7.43 2.52 26.78
C ARG A 263 -8.76 2.24 27.47
N ASN A 264 -9.25 3.16 28.31
CA ASN A 264 -10.32 2.87 29.25
C ASN A 264 -11.65 3.59 28.94
N LEU A 265 -11.67 4.56 28.04
CA LEU A 265 -12.92 5.19 27.61
C LEU A 265 -13.82 4.14 26.92
N PRO A 266 -15.11 4.05 27.31
CA PRO A 266 -16.00 3.07 26.72
C PRO A 266 -16.31 3.44 25.26
N SER A 267 -16.58 2.43 24.43
CA SER A 267 -17.22 2.66 23.14
C SER A 267 -18.61 3.29 23.31
N VAL A 268 -19.19 3.86 22.25
CA VAL A 268 -20.56 4.41 22.28
C VAL A 268 -21.56 3.37 22.80
N SER A 269 -21.48 2.13 22.33
CA SER A 269 -22.32 1.02 22.81
C SER A 269 -22.06 0.67 24.29
N GLY A 270 -20.80 0.74 24.73
CA GLY A 270 -20.42 0.57 26.13
C GLY A 270 -21.02 1.66 27.02
N LEU A 271 -20.94 2.92 26.59
CA LEU A 271 -21.53 4.05 27.28
C LEU A 271 -23.07 3.91 27.37
N LEU A 272 -23.74 3.52 26.29
CA LEU A 272 -25.19 3.28 26.31
C LEU A 272 -25.59 2.15 27.26
N LYS A 273 -24.78 1.09 27.37
CA LYS A 273 -24.98 0.03 28.37
C LYS A 273 -24.82 0.53 29.79
N ILE A 274 -23.80 1.37 30.04
CA ILE A 274 -23.56 2.00 31.35
C ILE A 274 -24.76 2.89 31.71
N ILE A 275 -25.18 3.76 30.79
CA ILE A 275 -26.36 4.62 30.97
C ILE A 275 -27.59 3.76 31.29
N GLY A 276 -27.86 2.75 30.45
CA GLY A 276 -28.98 1.82 30.64
C GLY A 276 -28.98 1.18 32.02
N PHE A 277 -27.85 0.60 32.43
CA PHE A 277 -27.68 -0.01 33.75
C PHE A 277 -27.91 0.99 34.89
N SER A 278 -27.27 2.15 34.83
CA SER A 278 -27.44 3.21 35.83
C SER A 278 -28.90 3.65 35.94
N THR A 279 -29.60 3.89 34.82
CA THR A 279 -31.03 4.23 34.84
C THR A 279 -31.88 3.11 35.43
N SER A 280 -31.61 1.84 35.11
CA SER A 280 -32.34 0.71 35.67
C SER A 280 -32.13 0.59 37.19
N VAL A 281 -30.90 0.78 37.66
CA VAL A 281 -30.57 0.78 39.10
C VAL A 281 -31.27 1.94 39.82
N THR A 282 -31.23 3.15 39.26
CA THR A 282 -31.93 4.31 39.82
C THR A 282 -33.44 4.09 39.87
N ALA A 283 -34.04 3.57 38.80
CA ALA A 283 -35.48 3.27 38.75
C ALA A 283 -35.87 2.22 39.79
N LEU A 284 -35.09 1.14 39.93
CA LEU A 284 -35.32 0.11 40.94
C LEU A 284 -35.22 0.68 42.36
N GLY A 285 -34.22 1.52 42.63
CA GLY A 285 -34.07 2.22 43.90
C GLY A 285 -35.27 3.10 44.24
N PHE A 286 -35.79 3.84 43.25
CA PHE A 286 -37.00 4.65 43.43
C PHE A 286 -38.24 3.81 43.75
N VAL A 287 -38.43 2.68 43.06
CA VAL A 287 -39.54 1.75 43.33
C VAL A 287 -39.43 1.19 44.75
N LEU A 288 -38.26 0.68 45.14
CA LEU A 288 -38.03 0.13 46.47
C LEU A 288 -38.28 1.16 47.60
N TYR A 289 -37.86 2.41 47.39
CA TYR A 289 -38.12 3.52 48.29
C TYR A 289 -39.62 3.85 48.40
N LYS A 290 -40.31 4.02 47.26
CA LYS A 290 -41.73 4.40 47.20
C LYS A 290 -42.65 3.36 47.87
N TYR A 291 -42.34 2.08 47.73
CA TYR A 291 -43.14 0.99 48.28
C TYR A 291 -42.69 0.54 49.69
N LYS A 292 -41.77 1.27 50.35
CA LYS A 292 -41.21 0.92 51.69
C LYS A 292 -40.70 -0.51 51.79
N LEU A 293 -40.17 -1.04 50.68
CA LEU A 293 -39.61 -2.40 50.61
C LEU A 293 -38.16 -2.46 51.14
N LEU A 294 -37.60 -1.32 51.54
CA LEU A 294 -36.33 -1.21 52.23
C LEU A 294 -36.61 -0.94 53.72
N PRO A 295 -35.91 -1.62 54.65
CA PRO A 295 -36.09 -1.40 56.08
C PRO A 295 -35.76 0.06 56.43
N ARG A 296 -36.67 0.71 57.17
CA ARG A 296 -36.37 1.99 57.80
C ARG A 296 -35.41 1.73 58.96
N SER A 297 -34.12 1.96 58.74
CA SER A 297 -33.21 2.29 59.83
C SER A 297 -33.46 3.71 60.31
#